data_AF-M1FEX2-F1
#
_entry.id   AF-M1FEX2-F1
#
_cell.length_a   1.000
_cell.length_b   1.000
_cell.length_c   1.000
_cell.angle_alpha   90.00
_cell.angle_beta   90.00
_cell.angle_gamma   90.00
#
_symmetry.space_group_name_H-M   'P 1'
#
loop_
_entity.id
_entity.type
_entity.pdbx_description
1 polymer ?
#
loop_
_entity_poly.entity_id
_entity_poly.type
_entity_poly.pdbx_seq_one_letter_code
_entity_poly.pdbx_strand_id
1 'polypeptide(L)' 'MAEVMEDHMKMHVANPNITSDAERNQGANELMDVIRTYLK' A
#
# COMPACT_ATOMS: atom_id res chain seq x y z
N MET A 1 -0.46 13.24 4.62
CA MET A 1 0.02 11.84 4.79
C MET A 1 -1.11 10.83 4.69
N ALA A 2 -2.22 11.00 5.43
CA ALA A 2 -3.37 10.10 5.33
C ALA A 2 -3.89 9.91 3.89
N GLU A 3 -4.07 10.99 3.12
CA GLU A 3 -4.53 10.92 1.71
C GLU A 3 -3.56 10.12 0.82
N VAL A 4 -2.25 10.33 0.97
CA VAL A 4 -1.22 9.58 0.21
C VAL A 4 -1.24 8.09 0.55
N MET A 5 -1.46 7.75 1.82
CA MET A 5 -1.57 6.37 2.26
C MET A 5 -2.87 5.73 1.75
N GLU A 6 -3.97 6.47 1.76
CA GLU A 6 -5.26 6.01 1.23
C GLU A 6 -5.18 5.73 -0.28
N ASP A 7 -4.56 6.63 -1.04
CA ASP A 7 -4.33 6.44 -2.47
C ASP A 7 -3.43 5.23 -2.74
N HIS A 8 -2.35 5.07 -1.97
CA HIS A 8 -1.48 3.89 -2.07
C HIS A 8 -2.25 2.60 -1.81
N MET A 9 -3.07 2.56 -0.77
CA MET A 9 -3.94 1.42 -0.47
C MET A 9 -4.87 1.10 -1.64
N LYS A 10 -5.55 2.11 -2.20
CA LYS A 10 -6.49 1.93 -3.32
C LYS A 10 -5.80 1.47 -4.60
N MET A 11 -4.61 1.97 -4.89
CA MET A 11 -3.90 1.70 -6.15
C MET A 11 -3.09 0.41 -6.13
N HIS A 12 -2.50 0.05 -4.99
CA HIS A 12 -1.48 -1.01 -4.91
C HIS A 12 -1.87 -2.20 -4.01
N VAL A 13 -2.91 -2.08 -3.18
CA VAL A 13 -3.34 -3.16 -2.27
C VAL A 13 -4.76 -3.62 -2.55
N ALA A 14 -5.71 -2.69 -2.58
CA ALA A 14 -7.14 -2.94 -2.76
C ALA A 14 -7.61 -2.84 -4.21
N ASN A 15 -6.70 -2.57 -5.16
CA ASN A 15 -7.05 -2.43 -6.56
C ASN A 15 -7.54 -3.77 -7.12
N PRO A 16 -8.79 -3.87 -7.62
CA PRO A 16 -9.33 -5.13 -8.14
C PRO A 16 -8.60 -5.63 -9.39
N ASN A 17 -7.85 -4.76 -10.07
CA ASN A 17 -7.07 -5.14 -11.25
C ASN A 17 -5.74 -5.83 -10.89
N ILE A 18 -5.32 -5.78 -9.62
CA ILE A 18 -4.15 -6.53 -9.15
C ILE A 18 -4.58 -7.97 -8.89
N THR A 19 -4.21 -8.85 -9.82
CA THR A 19 -4.53 -10.29 -9.78
C THR A 19 -3.38 -11.13 -9.21
N SER A 20 -2.18 -10.56 -9.08
CA SER A 20 -1.01 -11.22 -8.53
C SER A 20 -0.86 -10.95 -7.04
N ASP A 21 -0.81 -12.01 -6.24
CA ASP A 21 -0.52 -11.90 -4.80
C ASP A 21 0.86 -11.30 -4.55
N ALA A 22 1.84 -11.57 -5.41
CA ALA A 22 3.18 -11.01 -5.27
C ALA A 22 3.17 -9.48 -5.43
N GLU A 23 2.42 -8.97 -6.41
CA GLU A 23 2.26 -7.54 -6.64
C GLU A 23 1.49 -6.87 -5.49
N ARG A 24 0.41 -7.50 -5.01
CA ARG A 24 -0.36 -7.00 -3.87
C ARG A 24 0.48 -6.97 -2.59
N ASN A 25 1.28 -8.00 -2.34
CA ASN A 25 2.17 -8.08 -1.19
C ASN A 25 3.27 -7.02 -1.25
N GLN A 26 3.79 -6.70 -2.44
CA GLN A 26 4.74 -5.61 -2.61
C GLN A 26 4.11 -4.28 -2.17
N GLY A 27 2.93 -3.93 -2.70
CA GLY A 27 2.22 -2.71 -2.31
C GLY A 27 1.93 -2.62 -0.81
N ALA A 28 1.59 -3.75 -0.17
CA ALA A 28 1.38 -3.81 1.27
C ALA A 28 2.67 -3.57 2.06
N ASN A 29 3.81 -4.12 1.62
CA ASN A 29 5.11 -3.89 2.26
C ASN A 29 5.54 -2.43 2.18
N GLU A 30 5.37 -1.80 1.01
CA GLU A 30 5.67 -0.37 0.82
C GLU A 30 4.85 0.51 1.77
N LEU A 31 3.56 0.19 1.95
CA LEU A 31 2.70 0.90 2.90
C LEU A 31 3.18 0.73 4.36
N MET A 32 3.59 -0.48 4.73
CA MET A 32 4.11 -0.78 6.07
C MET A 32 5.40 0.01 6.38
N ASP A 33 6.26 0.20 5.39
CA ASP A 33 7.48 0.99 5.56
C ASP A 33 7.18 2.47 5.79
N VAL A 34 6.20 3.03 5.07
CA VAL A 34 5.71 4.39 5.30
C VAL A 34 5.15 4.54 6.72
N ILE A 35 4.32 3.59 7.17
CA ILE A 35 3.76 3.60 8.53
C ILE A 35 4.88 3.60 9.57
N ARG A 36 5.85 2.69 9.45
CA ARG A 36 6.98 2.57 10.40
C ARG A 36 7.87 3.80 10.42
N THR A 37 7.99 4.49 9.29
CA THR A 37 8.87 5.65 9.13
C THR A 37 8.23 6.92 9.67
N TYR A 38 6.94 7.13 9.39
CA TYR A 38 6.29 8.43 9.57
C TYR A 38 5.19 8.46 10.63
N LEU A 39 4.65 7.31 11.04
CA LEU A 39 3.60 7.20 12.05
C LEU A 39 4.10 6.59 13.37
N LYS A 40 5.35 6.90 13.76
CA LYS A 40 5.80 6.62 15.13
C LYS A 40 5.02 7.42 16.16
#